data_AF-A0A7C5XJ88-F1
#
_entry.id   AF-A0A7C5XJ88-F1
#
_cell.length_a   1.000
_cell.length_b   1.000
_cell.length_c   1.000
_cell.angle_alpha   90.00
_cell.angle_beta   90.00
_cell.angle_gamma   90.00
#
_symmetry.space_group_name_H-M   'P 1'
#
loop_
_entity.id
_entity.type
_entity.pdbx_description
1 polymer ?
#
loop_
_entity_poly.entity_id
_entity_poly.type
_entity_poly.pdbx_seq_one_letter_code
_entity_poly.pdbx_strand_id
1 'polypeptide(L)' 'MGRFGVDPNDAVLKMDCEGCEYDIILNDYEHIKLFKELIFEYHSYTVNKPVDDLLNVLSRDYKCEMKGNNNQGIMHCIRK' A
#
# COMPACT_ATOMS: atom_id res chain seq x y z
N MET A 1 -21.92 9.44 0.75
CA MET A 1 -21.47 8.28 1.56
C MET A 1 -21.68 7.02 0.73
N GLY A 2 -20.66 6.18 0.59
CA GLY A 2 -20.73 4.95 -0.22
C GLY A 2 -21.68 3.91 0.38
N ARG A 3 -21.95 2.84 -0.38
CA ARG A 3 -22.86 1.73 -0.01
C ARG A 3 -22.59 1.13 1.38
N PHE A 4 -21.35 1.23 1.86
CA PHE A 4 -20.90 0.66 3.14
C PHE A 4 -20.66 1.70 4.24
N GLY A 5 -20.93 2.99 3.98
CA GLY A 5 -20.75 4.04 4.98
C GLY A 5 -19.30 4.33 5.39
N VAL A 6 -18.31 3.77 4.69
CA VAL A 6 -16.88 4.02 4.94
C VAL A 6 -16.47 5.33 4.27
N ASP A 7 -15.83 6.23 5.04
CA ASP A 7 -15.12 7.39 4.52
C ASP A 7 -13.62 7.05 4.43
N PRO A 8 -13.04 6.95 3.22
CA PRO A 8 -11.60 6.70 3.03
C PRO A 8 -10.68 7.74 3.69
N ASN A 9 -11.17 8.96 3.99
CA ASN A 9 -10.38 9.98 4.67
C ASN A 9 -10.25 9.75 6.19
N ASP A 10 -11.16 8.95 6.76
CA ASP A 10 -11.22 8.59 8.18
C ASP A 10 -11.03 7.07 8.40
N ALA A 11 -10.59 6.36 7.35
CA ALA A 11 -10.33 4.93 7.37
C ALA A 11 -8.89 4.62 6.95
N VAL A 12 -8.35 3.56 7.55
CA VAL A 12 -7.04 3.00 7.22
C VAL A 12 -7.24 1.75 6.37
N LEU A 13 -6.57 1.66 5.22
CA LEU A 13 -6.53 0.42 4.45
C LEU A 13 -5.34 -0.42 4.93
N LYS A 14 -5.65 -1.53 5.60
CA LYS A 14 -4.66 -2.55 5.97
C LYS A 14 -4.64 -3.68 4.94
N MET A 15 -3.46 -4.06 4.42
CA MET A 15 -3.30 -5.21 3.52
C MET A 15 -2.25 -6.19 4.04
N ASP A 16 -2.59 -7.47 4.02
CA ASP A 16 -1.77 -8.57 4.51
C ASP A 16 -2.13 -9.79 3.64
N CYS A 17 -1.37 -10.00 2.57
CA CYS A 17 -1.73 -10.98 1.55
C CYS A 17 -0.55 -11.63 0.81
N GLU A 18 0.58 -11.81 1.51
CA GLU A 18 1.71 -12.67 1.10
C GLU A 18 2.27 -12.38 -0.31
N GLY A 19 2.02 -11.20 -0.90
CA GLY A 19 2.45 -10.84 -2.26
C GLY A 19 1.37 -10.17 -3.12
N CYS A 20 0.08 -10.31 -2.78
CA CYS A 20 -1.00 -9.73 -3.58
C CYS A 20 -1.02 -8.18 -3.55
N GLU A 21 -0.34 -7.57 -2.58
CA GLU A 21 -0.25 -6.12 -2.42
C GLU A 21 0.40 -5.47 -3.64
N TYR A 22 1.28 -6.19 -4.34
CA TYR A 22 1.88 -5.73 -5.59
C TYR A 22 0.85 -5.59 -6.71
N ASP A 23 -0.07 -6.55 -6.84
CA ASP A 23 -1.10 -6.46 -7.88
C ASP A 23 -2.06 -5.31 -7.58
N ILE A 24 -2.53 -5.20 -6.33
CA ILE A 24 -3.46 -4.16 -5.89
C ILE A 24 -2.82 -2.77 -6.08
N ILE A 25 -1.60 -2.55 -5.60
CA ILE A 25 -0.95 -1.23 -5.63
C ILE A 25 -0.54 -0.84 -7.06
N LEU A 26 -0.04 -1.79 -7.86
CA LEU A 26 0.46 -1.48 -9.21
C LEU A 26 -0.65 -1.38 -10.25
N ASN A 27 -1.72 -2.16 -10.11
CA ASN A 27 -2.79 -2.24 -11.12
C ASN A 27 -4.09 -1.53 -10.72
N ASP A 28 -4.34 -1.29 -9.42
CA ASP A 28 -5.57 -0.67 -8.93
C ASP A 28 -5.34 0.57 -8.03
N TYR A 29 -4.27 1.31 -8.34
CA TYR A 29 -3.84 2.47 -7.57
C TYR A 29 -4.92 3.57 -7.40
N GLU A 30 -5.85 3.68 -8.35
CA GLU A 30 -6.94 4.66 -8.30
C GLU A 30 -7.88 4.48 -7.11
N HIS A 31 -8.08 3.23 -6.64
CA HIS A 31 -8.84 2.96 -5.42
C HIS A 31 -7.98 3.06 -4.16
N ILE A 32 -6.69 2.75 -4.27
CA ILE A 32 -5.74 2.86 -3.16
C ILE A 32 -5.58 4.32 -2.73
N LYS A 33 -5.41 5.24 -3.68
CA LYS A 33 -5.19 6.67 -3.41
C LYS A 33 -6.37 7.37 -2.72
N LEU A 34 -7.53 6.72 -2.63
CA LEU A 34 -8.70 7.23 -1.89
C LEU A 34 -8.44 7.28 -0.39
N PHE A 35 -7.68 6.33 0.15
CA PHE A 35 -7.43 6.22 1.58
C PHE A 35 -6.37 7.21 2.05
N LYS A 36 -6.61 7.86 3.19
CA LYS A 36 -5.63 8.77 3.79
C LYS A 36 -4.39 8.04 4.31
N GLU A 37 -4.57 6.82 4.78
CA GLU A 37 -3.54 6.03 5.44
C GLU A 37 -3.57 4.59 4.94
N LEU A 38 -2.39 4.06 4.65
CA LEU A 38 -2.17 2.68 4.21
C LEU A 38 -1.17 2.01 5.14
N ILE A 39 -1.47 0.78 5.55
CA ILE A 39 -0.53 -0.08 6.29
C ILE A 39 -0.53 -1.44 5.61
N PHE A 40 0.60 -1.88 5.08
CA PHE A 40 0.63 -3.19 4.44
C PHE A 40 1.94 -3.93 4.65
N GLU A 41 1.86 -5.25 4.68
CA GLU A 41 3.04 -6.11 4.63
C GLU A 41 3.41 -6.40 3.17
N TYR A 42 4.66 -6.13 2.79
CA TYR A 42 5.17 -6.45 1.46
C TYR A 42 5.98 -7.74 1.50
N HIS A 43 5.82 -8.56 0.46
CA HIS A 43 6.45 -9.86 0.30
C HIS A 43 7.14 -9.94 -1.06
N SER A 44 8.15 -9.09 -1.25
CA SER A 44 8.94 -8.97 -2.49
C SER A 44 9.50 -10.32 -2.96
N TYR A 45 9.91 -11.19 -2.03
CA TYR A 45 10.43 -12.52 -2.34
C TYR A 45 9.39 -13.46 -2.97
N THR A 46 8.12 -13.33 -2.61
CA THR A 46 7.05 -14.22 -3.10
C THR A 46 6.72 -13.95 -4.56
N VAL A 47 6.74 -12.68 -4.95
CA VAL A 47 6.39 -12.24 -6.31
C VAL A 47 7.60 -11.95 -7.20
N ASN A 48 8.82 -12.04 -6.64
CA ASN A 48 10.08 -11.70 -7.31
C ASN A 48 10.07 -10.30 -7.95
N LYS A 49 9.55 -9.31 -7.21
CA LYS A 49 9.50 -7.89 -7.61
C LYS A 49 10.12 -6.99 -6.55
N PRO A 50 10.93 -5.99 -6.90
CA PRO A 50 11.57 -5.13 -5.92
C PRO A 50 10.54 -4.27 -5.18
N VAL A 51 10.81 -3.97 -3.91
CA VAL A 51 9.98 -3.05 -3.11
C VAL A 51 9.97 -1.62 -3.70
N ASP A 52 11.01 -1.25 -4.45
CA ASP A 52 11.10 0.04 -5.13
C ASP A 52 9.96 0.28 -6.13
N ASP A 53 9.40 -0.77 -6.75
CA ASP A 53 8.25 -0.63 -7.64
C ASP A 53 7.03 -0.07 -6.89
N LEU A 54 6.81 -0.52 -5.65
CA LEU A 54 5.75 -0.01 -4.78
C LEU A 54 6.04 1.45 -4.38
N LEU A 55 7.28 1.73 -3.97
CA LEU A 55 7.70 3.08 -3.55
C LEU A 55 7.58 4.09 -4.69
N ASN A 56 7.91 3.71 -5.93
CA ASN A 56 7.82 4.58 -7.10
C ASN A 56 6.37 4.99 -7.42
N VAL A 57 5.41 4.09 -7.20
CA VAL A 57 3.98 4.39 -7.37
C VAL A 57 3.45 5.21 -6.19
N LEU A 58 3.69 4.74 -4.96
CA LEU A 58 3.17 5.36 -3.74
C LEU A 58 3.75 6.76 -3.48
N SER A 59 5.02 6.99 -3.82
CA SER A 59 5.70 8.28 -3.57
C SER A 59 5.08 9.46 -4.32
N ARG A 60 4.19 9.22 -5.30
CA ARG A 60 3.41 10.27 -5.96
C ARG A 60 2.54 11.01 -4.95
N ASP A 61 1.73 10.27 -4.20
CA ASP A 61 0.70 10.83 -3.33
C ASP A 61 0.98 10.60 -1.84
N TYR A 62 1.87 9.67 -1.48
CA TYR A 62 2.14 9.27 -0.11
C TYR A 62 3.56 9.61 0.35
N LYS A 63 3.71 9.77 1.66
CA LYS A 63 4.98 9.64 2.38
C LYS A 63 4.97 8.28 3.08
N CYS A 64 5.93 7.43 2.77
CA CYS A 64 6.00 6.07 3.29
C CYS A 64 7.22 5.86 4.18
N GLU A 65 7.03 5.14 5.28
CA GLU A 65 8.08 4.63 6.14
C GLU A 65 8.08 3.10 6.08
N MET A 66 9.26 2.53 5.89
CA MET A 66 9.45 1.08 5.80
C MET A 66 10.09 0.55 7.09
N LYS A 67 9.58 -0.58 7.58
CA LYS A 67 10.16 -1.35 8.69
C LYS A 67 10.35 -2.80 8.23
N GLY A 68 11.58 -3.18 7.92
CA GLY A 68 11.91 -4.51 7.42
C GLY A 68 13.20 -4.52 6.60
N ASN A 69 13.32 -5.49 5.71
CA ASN A 69 14.40 -5.58 4.72
C ASN A 69 13.84 -5.50 3.30
N ASN A 70 14.68 -5.59 2.27
CA ASN A 70 14.22 -5.44 0.88
C ASN A 70 13.29 -6.56 0.39
N ASN A 71 13.22 -7.69 1.10
CA ASN A 71 12.46 -8.87 0.72
C ASN A 71 11.11 -8.96 1.43
N GLN A 72 11.03 -8.49 2.67
CA GLN A 72 9.79 -8.50 3.47
C GLN A 72 9.82 -7.41 4.56
N GLY A 73 8.65 -6.85 4.85
CA GLY A 73 8.48 -5.89 5.94
C GLY A 73 7.13 -5.20 5.91
N ILE A 74 6.95 -4.24 6.81
CA ILE A 74 5.75 -3.43 6.91
C ILE A 74 6.02 -2.05 6.30
N MET A 75 5.10 -1.60 5.46
CA MET A 75 5.04 -0.26 4.89
C MET A 75 3.92 0.52 5.57
N HIS A 76 4.23 1.70 6.08
CA HIS A 76 3.25 2.66 6.58
C HIS A 76 3.28 3.91 5.70
N CYS A 77 2.17 4.25 5.07
CA CYS A 77 2.09 5.37 4.14
C CYS A 77 0.97 6.34 4.54
N ILE A 78 1.29 7.64 4.58
CA ILE A 78 0.33 8.72 4.84
C ILE A 78 0.26 9.64 3.62
N ARG A 79 -0.96 9.91 3.13
CA ARG A 79 -1.20 10.75 1.96
C ARG A 79 -0.80 12.21 2.25
N LYS A 80 -0.16 12.88 1.27
CA LYS A 80 0.32 14.26 1.35
C LYS A 80 -0.80 15.30 1.36
#